data_AF-A0A7Z9MHH6-F1
#
_entry.id   AF-A0A7Z9MHH6-F1
#
_cell.length_a   1.000
_cell.length_b   1.000
_cell.length_c   1.000
_cell.angle_alpha   90.00
_cell.angle_beta   90.00
_cell.angle_gamma   90.00
#
_symmetry.space_group_name_H-M   'P 1'
#
loop_
_entity.id
_entity.type
_entity.pdbx_description
1 polymer ?
#
loop_
_entity_poly.entity_id
_entity_poly.type
_entity_poly.pdbx_seq_one_letter_code
_entity_poly.pdbx_strand_id
1 'polypeptide(L)'
;MCIIDQKSLVIDDLNPVYKLHLGYELSEVRKSDFLKYIKEDESTKSIEDRLKSLKDDVVFEFSCIMLGKDGVGKQFNWMAIAKNGKIHASARTESK
;
A
#
# COMPACT_ATOMS: atom_id res chain seq x y z
N MET A 1 -9.13 -0.68 -2.73
CA MET A 1 -8.30 -1.11 -3.87
C MET A 1 -7.23 -0.06 -4.11
N CYS A 2 -6.00 -0.50 -4.36
CA CYS A 2 -4.84 0.28 -4.71
C CYS A 2 -4.16 -0.43 -5.89
N ILE A 3 -3.72 0.32 -6.90
CA ILE A 3 -2.96 -0.20 -8.03
C ILE A 3 -1.59 0.44 -7.99
N ILE A 4 -0.56 -0.39 -8.01
CA ILE A 4 0.82 0.03 -7.84
C ILE A 4 1.64 -0.50 -9.02
N ASP A 5 2.52 0.32 -9.56
CA ASP A 5 3.55 -0.13 -10.48
C ASP A 5 4.55 -1.04 -9.76
N GLN A 6 4.72 -2.28 -10.20
CA GLN A 6 5.51 -3.25 -9.45
C GLN A 6 7.00 -2.90 -9.36
N LYS A 7 7.55 -2.24 -10.38
CA LYS A 7 8.99 -1.92 -10.42
C LYS A 7 9.32 -0.71 -9.56
N SER A 8 8.52 0.34 -9.68
CA SER A 8 8.76 1.63 -9.03
C SER A 8 8.03 1.78 -7.69
N LEU A 9 7.07 0.91 -7.39
CA LEU A 9 6.15 1.02 -6.26
C LEU A 9 5.34 2.33 -6.25
N VAL A 10 5.22 2.98 -7.40
CA VAL A 10 4.41 4.18 -7.58
C VAL A 10 2.93 3.82 -7.62
N ILE A 11 2.11 4.55 -6.87
CA ILE A 11 0.66 4.37 -6.84
C ILE A 11 0.05 4.95 -8.13
N ASP A 12 -0.48 4.08 -8.98
CA ASP A 12 -1.22 4.49 -10.18
C ASP A 12 -2.65 4.91 -9.84
N ASP A 13 -3.31 4.14 -8.97
CA ASP A 13 -4.68 4.42 -8.55
C ASP A 13 -4.96 3.98 -7.12
N LEU A 14 -5.93 4.63 -6.47
CA LEU A 14 -6.29 4.42 -5.07
C LEU A 14 -7.77 4.69 -4.85
N ASN A 15 -8.42 3.80 -4.12
CA ASN A 15 -9.82 3.94 -3.74
C ASN A 15 -10.02 5.18 -2.84
N PRO A 16 -11.05 6.02 -3.08
CA PRO A 16 -11.37 7.17 -2.24
C PRO A 16 -11.51 6.89 -0.74
N VAL A 17 -11.83 5.65 -0.33
CA VAL A 17 -11.96 5.28 1.10
C VAL A 17 -10.66 5.54 1.89
N TYR A 18 -9.49 5.50 1.24
CA TYR A 18 -8.23 5.81 1.92
C TYR A 18 -8.12 7.27 2.34
N LYS A 19 -8.81 8.19 1.65
CA LYS A 19 -8.94 9.59 2.10
C LYS A 19 -9.63 9.67 3.46
N LEU A 20 -10.68 8.86 3.68
CA LEU A 20 -11.40 8.83 4.96
C LEU A 20 -10.51 8.30 6.10
N HIS A 21 -9.61 7.37 5.79
CA HIS A 21 -8.73 6.80 6.82
C HIS A 21 -7.45 7.61 7.05
N LEU A 22 -6.82 8.16 6.02
CA LEU A 22 -5.49 8.77 6.08
C LEU A 22 -5.49 10.30 5.91
N GLY A 23 -6.61 10.89 5.49
CA GLY A 23 -6.75 12.35 5.36
C GLY A 23 -6.03 12.99 4.17
N TYR A 24 -5.39 12.20 3.30
CA TYR A 24 -4.79 12.71 2.06
C TYR A 24 -5.83 12.85 0.95
N GLU A 25 -5.65 13.85 0.10
CA GLU A 25 -6.32 13.91 -1.19
C GLU A 25 -5.74 12.86 -2.14
N LEU A 26 -6.59 12.30 -3.01
CA LEU A 26 -6.14 11.27 -3.97
C LEU A 26 -5.04 11.77 -4.91
N SER A 27 -5.04 13.07 -5.23
CA SER A 27 -3.99 13.70 -6.03
C SER A 27 -2.65 13.81 -5.31
N GLU A 28 -2.64 13.82 -3.97
CA GLU A 28 -1.40 13.83 -3.18
C GLU A 28 -0.75 12.44 -3.11
N VAL A 29 -1.56 11.39 -3.26
CA VAL A 29 -1.12 10.00 -3.13
C VAL A 29 -0.84 9.35 -4.48
N ARG A 30 -1.60 9.66 -5.53
CA ARG A 30 -1.31 9.16 -6.87
C ARG A 30 0.05 9.68 -7.35
N LYS A 31 0.77 8.85 -8.10
CA LYS A 31 2.12 9.12 -8.62
C LYS A 31 3.20 9.27 -7.56
N SER A 32 2.92 8.87 -6.32
CA SER A 32 3.89 8.86 -5.23
C SER A 32 4.24 7.42 -4.85
N ASP A 33 5.37 7.27 -4.16
CA ASP A 33 5.85 5.99 -3.66
C ASP A 33 4.92 5.46 -2.57
N PHE A 34 4.44 4.22 -2.73
CA PHE A 34 3.62 3.53 -1.74
C PHE A 34 4.26 3.46 -0.36
N LEU A 35 5.58 3.22 -0.28
CA LEU A 35 6.30 3.04 0.97
C LEU A 35 6.39 4.34 1.78
N LYS A 36 6.23 5.51 1.13
CA LYS A 36 6.22 6.83 1.81
C LYS A 36 5.12 6.95 2.86
N TYR A 37 4.02 6.23 2.69
CA TYR A 37 2.88 6.25 3.60
C TYR A 37 2.93 5.15 4.64
N ILE A 38 3.99 4.35 4.67
CA ILE A 38 4.16 3.27 5.64
C ILE A 38 5.17 3.73 6.69
N LYS A 39 4.84 3.51 7.96
CA LYS A 39 5.77 3.72 9.06
C LYS A 39 6.93 2.74 8.92
N GLU A 40 8.15 3.25 8.79
CA GLU A 40 9.33 2.40 8.68
C GLU A 40 9.59 1.64 9.99
N ASP A 41 9.65 0.32 9.91
CA ASP A 41 10.14 -0.58 10.94
C ASP A 41 10.84 -1.80 10.31
N GLU A 42 11.36 -2.71 11.13
CA GLU A 42 12.06 -3.91 10.64
C GLU A 42 11.17 -4.81 9.77
N SER A 43 9.86 -4.84 10.02
CA SER A 43 8.91 -5.63 9.24
C SER A 43 8.66 -5.04 7.86
N THR A 44 8.66 -3.70 7.76
CA THR A 44 8.36 -3.01 6.49
C THR A 44 9.51 -3.03 5.50
N LYS A 45 10.76 -3.19 5.96
CA LYS A 45 11.93 -3.36 5.07
C LYS A 45 11.78 -4.56 4.14
N SER A 46 11.18 -5.64 4.62
CA SER A 46 10.95 -6.84 3.81
C SER A 46 9.80 -6.71 2.79
N ILE A 47 8.92 -5.71 2.97
CA ILE A 47 7.74 -5.51 2.11
C ILE A 47 8.17 -5.03 0.72
N GLU A 48 9.15 -4.11 0.65
CA GLU A 48 9.65 -3.59 -0.62
C GLU A 48 10.15 -4.72 -1.54
N ASP A 49 11.07 -5.54 -1.02
CA ASP A 49 11.67 -6.65 -1.77
C ASP A 49 10.62 -7.67 -2.17
N ARG A 50 9.66 -7.98 -1.29
CA ARG A 50 8.55 -8.89 -1.59
C ARG A 50 7.60 -8.37 -2.65
N LEU A 51 7.25 -7.08 -2.62
CA LEU A 51 6.37 -6.48 -3.63
C LEU A 51 7.06 -6.45 -5.00
N LYS A 52 8.34 -6.06 -5.05
CA LYS A 52 9.11 -6.02 -6.30
C LYS A 52 9.35 -7.42 -6.89
N SER A 53 9.54 -8.44 -6.05
CA SER A 53 9.77 -9.83 -6.48
C SER A 53 8.50 -10.69 -6.60
N LEU A 54 7.32 -10.11 -6.35
CA LEU A 54 6.05 -10.83 -6.40
C LEU A 54 5.82 -11.43 -7.80
N LYS A 55 5.64 -12.74 -7.87
CA LYS A 55 5.34 -13.40 -9.15
C LYS A 55 3.88 -13.17 -9.53
N ASP A 56 3.62 -13.13 -10.83
CA ASP A 56 2.26 -13.02 -11.35
C ASP A 56 1.36 -14.14 -10.79
N ASP A 57 0.10 -13.78 -10.52
CA ASP A 57 -0.94 -14.63 -9.93
C ASP A 57 -0.64 -15.20 -8.52
N VAL A 58 0.44 -14.74 -7.87
CA VAL A 58 0.73 -15.07 -6.46
C VAL A 58 0.14 -14.01 -5.55
N VAL A 59 -0.62 -14.46 -4.54
CA VAL A 59 -1.15 -13.61 -3.47
C VAL A 59 -0.09 -13.42 -2.39
N PHE A 60 0.13 -12.17 -2.00
CA PHE A 60 0.97 -11.78 -0.87
C PHE A 60 0.14 -11.00 0.13
N GLU A 61 0.07 -11.51 1.35
CA GLU A 61 -0.60 -10.87 2.47
C GLU A 61 0.44 -10.29 3.44
N PHE A 62 0.19 -9.06 3.90
CA PHE A 62 1.05 -8.40 4.88
C PHE A 62 0.27 -7.37 5.69
N SER A 63 0.79 -7.04 6.87
CA SER A 63 0.25 -5.96 7.70
C SER A 63 1.27 -4.85 7.80
N CYS A 64 0.82 -3.60 7.79
CA CYS A 64 1.69 -2.45 8.04
C CYS A 64 0.92 -1.32 8.73
N ILE A 65 1.66 -0.43 9.38
CA ILE A 65 1.11 0.83 9.89
C ILE A 65 1.25 1.86 8.78
N MET A 66 0.13 2.39 8.30
CA MET A 66 0.14 3.53 7.39
C MET A 66 0.01 4.85 8.16
N LEU A 67 0.82 5.83 7.80
CA LEU A 67 0.82 7.16 8.36
C LEU A 67 -0.26 8.02 7.69
N GLY A 68 -1.14 8.61 8.49
CA GLY A 68 -2.06 9.64 8.06
C GLY A 68 -1.37 11.00 7.90
N LYS A 69 -2.05 11.94 7.26
CA LYS A 69 -1.59 13.33 7.07
C LYS A 69 -1.41 14.08 8.38
N ASP A 70 -2.14 13.68 9.41
CA ASP A 70 -2.03 14.15 10.80
C ASP A 70 -0.85 13.51 11.57
N GLY A 71 -0.09 12.60 10.93
CA GLY A 71 0.99 11.84 11.54
C GLY A 71 0.52 10.62 12.35
N VAL A 72 -0.79 10.37 12.44
CA VAL A 72 -1.32 9.23 13.21
C VAL A 72 -1.23 7.97 12.36
N GLY A 73 -0.61 6.94 12.93
CA GLY A 73 -0.51 5.63 12.31
C GLY A 73 -1.80 4.82 12.46
N LYS A 74 -2.24 4.17 11.38
CA LYS A 74 -3.34 3.19 11.38
C LYS A 74 -2.87 1.86 10.81
N GLN A 75 -3.23 0.76 11.46
CA GLN A 75 -2.89 -0.57 10.99
C GLN A 75 -3.81 -0.99 9.84
N PHE A 76 -3.20 -1.50 8.78
CA PHE A 76 -3.87 -2.08 7.63
C PHE A 76 -3.36 -3.48 7.38
N ASN A 77 -4.29 -4.39 7.09
CA ASN A 77 -4.01 -5.72 6.57
C ASN A 77 -4.23 -5.68 5.06
N TRP A 78 -3.16 -5.91 4.31
CA TRP A 78 -3.10 -5.85 2.86
C TRP A 78 -3.09 -7.23 2.25
N MET A 79 -3.79 -7.37 1.13
CA MET A 79 -3.73 -8.50 0.22
C MET A 79 -3.38 -7.96 -1.16
N ALA A 80 -2.24 -8.38 -1.70
CA ALA A 80 -1.68 -7.94 -2.96
C ALA A 80 -1.52 -9.11 -3.94
N ILE A 81 -1.75 -8.87 -5.23
CA ILE A 81 -1.48 -9.82 -6.31
C ILE A 81 -0.77 -9.09 -7.44
N ALA A 82 0.34 -9.65 -7.95
CA ALA A 82 0.99 -9.14 -9.14
C ALA A 82 0.31 -9.68 -10.40
N LYS A 83 0.16 -8.82 -11.39
CA LYS A 83 -0.35 -9.18 -12.72
C LYS A 83 0.15 -8.20 -13.75
N ASN A 84 0.85 -8.69 -14.78
CA ASN A 84 1.34 -7.87 -15.89
C ASN A 84 2.18 -6.66 -15.43
N GLY A 85 3.02 -6.84 -14.40
CA GLY A 85 3.87 -5.78 -13.85
C GLY A 85 3.14 -4.71 -13.01
N LYS A 86 1.87 -4.94 -12.67
CA LYS A 86 1.11 -4.14 -11.71
C LYS A 86 0.76 -4.97 -10.49
N ILE A 87 0.74 -4.34 -9.34
CA ILE A 87 0.26 -4.93 -8.09
C ILE A 87 -1.16 -4.41 -7.87
N HIS A 88 -2.12 -5.33 -7.81
CA HIS A 88 -3.49 -5.05 -7.42
C HIS A 88 -3.62 -5.38 -5.94
N ALA A 89 -3.87 -4.38 -5.11
CA ALA A 89 -3.91 -4.53 -3.67
C ALA A 89 -5.24 -4.08 -3.08
N SER A 90 -5.67 -4.74 -2.00
CA SER A 90 -6.79 -4.31 -1.18
C SER A 90 -6.38 -4.34 0.28
N ALA A 91 -6.85 -3.37 1.06
CA ALA A 91 -6.58 -3.32 2.49
C ALA A 91 -7.87 -3.31 3.28
N ARG A 92 -7.79 -3.84 4.50
CA ARG A 92 -8.83 -3.73 5.52
C ARG A 92 -8.21 -3.14 6.78
N THR A 93 -8.93 -2.24 7.43
CA THR A 93 -8.63 -1.81 8.79
C THR A 93 -9.28 -2.78 9.75
N GLU A 94 -8.61 -3.13 10.85
CA GLU A 94 -9.30 -3.79 11.96
C GLU A 94 -10.14 -2.74 12.66
N SER A 95 -11.46 -2.83 12.48
CA SER A 95 -12.41 -2.05 13.25
C SER A 95 -12.55 -2.76 14.61
N LYS A 96 -12.11 -2.11 15.68
CA LYS A 96 -12.55 -2.46 17.03
C LYS A 96 -13.90 -1.82 17.31
#